data_AF-A0A0Q9ZIP8-F1
#
_entry.id   AF-A0A0Q9ZIP8-F1
#
_cell.length_a   1.000
_cell.length_b   1.000
_cell.length_c   1.000
_cell.angle_alpha   90.00
_cell.angle_beta   90.00
_cell.angle_gamma   90.00
#
_symmetry.space_group_name_H-M   'P 1'
#
loop_
_entity.id
_entity.type
_entity.pdbx_description
1 polymer ?
#
loop_
_entity_poly.entity_id
_entity_poly.type
_entity_poly.pdbx_seq_one_letter_code
_entity_poly.pdbx_strand_id
1 'polypeptide(L)'
;MSLRNPVLEIEPGKPFENCKLEREKYSDVLTEIVSSYYDGFVLAINNRWGEGKTTFVKMWQQALIDKKFQTVYFNAWENDFEDNPLTALMGELKTLTNKETEPKFQKALKNASILTTHIAPVLAQALVDKYVVDTKGIKDIIVNASKGLADIFENDVNNYQKKKVGISNFKKSLAKFIADSNNGKPIIFIIDELDRCRPNYAVSILEQIKHFFSVPNIVFVLSIDKKQLGNAIRGVYGSDRINSDEYLRRFIDVEYSIPRPPNDLFYKYLIDKLNFDEFFQSPERKKYRELVDDKERFLNTCRLLFNNSNIVLRQQERILILSRLSLRTYTFNNYVYPSVYLVLIYIKILKDEFYQKIISKKLSFSELQNELFNLFADSVTDRNRREIMFIEVYFLMFYNNFKYEHHEKRELYDRGESFEDKDKKLLIHSMFGKDYDSEFLFTIINIERANYNSNSFSLEHIIKKIDLLESLKA
;
A
#
# COMPACT_ATOMS: atom_id res chain seq x y z
N MET A 1 -1.16 -11.51 -22.34
CA MET A 1 -1.16 -11.24 -20.88
C MET A 1 -0.93 -9.75 -20.65
N SER A 2 -1.87 -9.03 -20.04
CA SER A 2 -1.64 -7.65 -19.62
C SER A 2 -0.83 -7.63 -18.33
N LEU A 3 0.30 -6.92 -18.32
CA LEU A 3 1.14 -6.76 -17.12
C LEU A 3 0.58 -5.73 -16.12
N ARG A 4 -0.29 -4.83 -16.60
CA ARG A 4 -1.08 -3.97 -15.73
C ARG A 4 -2.41 -4.66 -15.47
N ASN A 5 -2.78 -4.73 -14.21
CA ASN A 5 -4.12 -5.12 -13.83
C ASN A 5 -5.08 -4.10 -14.45
N PRO A 6 -5.95 -4.49 -15.40
CA PRO A 6 -6.91 -3.56 -15.95
C PRO A 6 -7.74 -2.98 -14.82
N VAL A 7 -8.09 -1.70 -14.93
CA VAL A 7 -8.99 -1.06 -13.98
C VAL A 7 -10.24 -1.93 -13.89
N LEU A 8 -10.61 -2.31 -12.66
CA LEU A 8 -11.78 -3.14 -12.41
C LEU A 8 -13.01 -2.45 -13.01
N GLU A 9 -13.74 -3.17 -13.85
CA GLU A 9 -14.96 -2.66 -14.46
C GLU A 9 -16.07 -2.57 -13.41
N ILE A 10 -16.62 -1.37 -13.24
CA ILE A 10 -17.65 -1.06 -12.24
C ILE A 10 -18.94 -0.78 -13.01
N GLU A 11 -19.88 -1.72 -12.95
CA GLU A 11 -21.15 -1.62 -13.64
C GLU A 11 -22.19 -0.88 -12.78
N PRO A 12 -22.92 0.11 -13.33
CA PRO A 12 -24.06 0.71 -12.65
C PRO A 12 -25.11 -0.33 -12.24
N GLY A 13 -25.62 -0.24 -11.02
CA GLY A 13 -26.58 -1.19 -10.44
C GLY A 13 -25.94 -2.46 -9.87
N LYS A 14 -24.70 -2.79 -10.26
CA LYS A 14 -23.94 -3.95 -9.75
C LYS A 14 -22.46 -3.63 -9.51
N PRO A 15 -22.15 -2.61 -8.71
CA PRO A 15 -20.79 -2.06 -8.61
C PRO A 15 -19.76 -3.03 -8.01
N PHE A 16 -20.20 -4.08 -7.31
CA PHE A 16 -19.31 -5.08 -6.69
C PHE A 16 -19.31 -6.44 -7.41
N GLU A 17 -19.99 -6.61 -8.55
CA GLU A 17 -20.07 -7.90 -9.29
C GLU A 17 -18.67 -8.48 -9.61
N ASN A 18 -17.74 -7.59 -9.99
CA ASN A 18 -16.37 -7.97 -10.32
C ASN A 18 -15.43 -7.97 -9.09
N CYS A 19 -15.92 -7.67 -7.90
CA CYS A 19 -15.13 -7.65 -6.67
C CYS A 19 -14.79 -9.06 -6.19
N LYS A 20 -13.51 -9.45 -6.28
CA LYS A 20 -13.03 -10.76 -5.79
C LYS A 20 -12.57 -10.76 -4.34
N LEU A 21 -12.87 -9.71 -3.58
CA LEU A 21 -12.41 -9.53 -2.19
C LEU A 21 -13.54 -9.48 -1.16
N GLU A 22 -14.79 -9.74 -1.57
CA GLU A 22 -15.97 -9.78 -0.69
C GLU A 22 -16.17 -8.50 0.14
N ARG A 23 -15.95 -7.34 -0.49
CA ARG A 23 -15.97 -6.04 0.20
C ARG A 23 -17.31 -5.31 0.17
N GLU A 24 -18.30 -5.81 -0.57
CA GLU A 24 -19.62 -5.19 -0.70
C GLU A 24 -20.27 -4.93 0.67
N LYS A 25 -20.21 -5.90 1.58
CA LYS A 25 -20.72 -5.79 2.96
C LYS A 25 -20.18 -4.58 3.73
N TYR A 26 -18.94 -4.15 3.47
CA TYR A 26 -18.37 -2.97 4.12
C TYR A 26 -18.91 -1.68 3.51
N SER A 27 -19.27 -1.71 2.22
CA SER A 27 -19.89 -0.57 1.54
C SER A 27 -21.28 -0.27 2.11
N ASP A 28 -22.04 -1.31 2.50
CA ASP A 28 -23.35 -1.14 3.11
C ASP A 28 -23.27 -0.49 4.49
N VAL A 29 -22.35 -0.97 5.35
CA VAL A 29 -22.09 -0.36 6.66
C VAL A 29 -21.69 1.11 6.51
N LEU A 30 -20.78 1.43 5.59
CA LEU A 30 -20.37 2.81 5.35
C LEU A 30 -21.52 3.66 4.78
N THR A 31 -22.36 3.09 3.91
CA THR A 31 -23.57 3.78 3.42
C THR A 31 -24.52 4.12 4.57
N GLU A 32 -24.76 3.22 5.51
CA GLU A 32 -25.59 3.49 6.69
C GLU A 32 -25.02 4.62 7.55
N ILE A 33 -23.70 4.61 7.78
CA ILE A 33 -22.99 5.67 8.52
C ILE A 33 -23.18 7.02 7.82
N VAL A 34 -22.87 7.13 6.53
CA VAL A 34 -22.99 8.43 5.82
C VAL A 34 -24.45 8.88 5.64
N SER A 35 -25.42 7.95 5.72
CA SER A 35 -26.85 8.29 5.65
C SER A 35 -27.41 8.84 6.96
N SER A 36 -26.78 8.54 8.10
CA SER A 36 -27.34 8.78 9.43
C SER A 36 -27.01 10.16 10.00
N TYR A 37 -26.02 10.87 9.46
CA TYR A 37 -25.49 12.13 10.03
C TYR A 37 -25.60 13.30 9.05
N TYR A 38 -26.69 14.06 9.15
CA TYR A 38 -27.00 15.20 8.29
C TYR A 38 -26.18 16.47 8.59
N ASP A 39 -25.56 16.55 9.77
CA ASP A 39 -24.73 17.69 10.18
C ASP A 39 -23.41 17.78 9.40
N GLY A 40 -23.06 16.74 8.63
CA GLY A 40 -21.81 16.63 7.91
C GLY A 40 -20.64 16.25 8.82
N PHE A 41 -19.72 15.45 8.32
CA PHE A 41 -18.55 14.98 9.06
C PHE A 41 -17.46 14.47 8.10
N VAL A 42 -16.29 14.20 8.64
CA VAL A 42 -15.15 13.64 7.92
C VAL A 42 -14.94 12.19 8.34
N LEU A 43 -15.17 11.28 7.40
CA LEU A 43 -14.88 9.85 7.49
C LEU A 43 -13.52 9.56 6.85
N ALA A 44 -12.60 8.93 7.56
CA ALA A 44 -11.37 8.40 6.97
C ALA A 44 -11.46 6.88 6.75
N ILE A 45 -11.25 6.45 5.52
CA ILE A 45 -10.97 5.05 5.16
C ILE A 45 -9.45 4.85 5.27
N ASN A 46 -9.01 4.31 6.40
CA ASN A 46 -7.61 4.18 6.77
C ASN A 46 -7.11 2.74 6.58
N ASN A 47 -6.36 2.50 5.51
CA ASN A 47 -5.66 1.25 5.26
C ASN A 47 -4.27 1.53 4.66
N ARG A 48 -3.35 0.57 4.75
CA ARG A 48 -2.01 0.69 4.17
C ARG A 48 -2.04 0.90 2.66
N TRP A 49 -0.99 1.48 2.10
CA TRP A 49 -0.78 1.45 0.65
C TRP A 49 -0.81 0.02 0.09
N GLY A 50 -1.48 -0.13 -1.05
CA GLY A 50 -1.59 -1.42 -1.72
C GLY A 50 -2.67 -2.36 -1.20
N GLU A 51 -3.54 -1.93 -0.27
CA GLU A 51 -4.68 -2.72 0.25
C GLU A 51 -5.96 -2.57 -0.60
N GLY A 52 -5.92 -1.84 -1.73
CA GLY A 52 -7.06 -1.72 -2.66
C GLY A 52 -8.13 -0.69 -2.27
N LYS A 53 -7.76 0.38 -1.54
CA LYS A 53 -8.66 1.46 -1.14
C LYS A 53 -9.32 2.16 -2.33
N THR A 54 -8.53 2.64 -3.30
CA THR A 54 -9.02 3.32 -4.52
C THR A 54 -10.07 2.48 -5.26
N THR A 55 -9.82 1.18 -5.44
CA THR A 55 -10.78 0.27 -6.06
C THR A 55 -12.07 0.18 -5.23
N PHE A 56 -11.95 0.05 -3.91
CA PHE A 56 -13.11 0.01 -3.01
C PHE A 56 -13.94 1.30 -3.06
N VAL A 57 -13.31 2.48 -2.94
CA VAL A 57 -14.05 3.75 -2.91
C VAL A 57 -14.71 4.08 -4.24
N LYS A 58 -14.15 3.65 -5.38
CA LYS A 58 -14.81 3.78 -6.69
C LYS A 58 -16.04 2.87 -6.81
N MET A 59 -15.95 1.61 -6.36
CA MET A 59 -17.13 0.72 -6.32
C MET A 59 -18.19 1.26 -5.36
N TRP A 60 -17.77 1.74 -4.19
CA TRP A 60 -18.70 2.33 -3.22
C TRP A 60 -19.34 3.62 -3.72
N GLN A 61 -18.59 4.47 -4.43
CA GLN A 61 -19.14 5.66 -5.09
C GLN A 61 -20.29 5.28 -6.04
N GLN A 62 -20.09 4.27 -6.89
CA GLN A 62 -21.15 3.81 -7.78
C GLN A 62 -22.35 3.26 -7.00
N ALA A 63 -22.13 2.51 -5.92
CA ALA A 63 -23.21 2.03 -5.05
C ALA A 63 -24.01 3.19 -4.41
N LEU A 64 -23.34 4.28 -4.04
CA LEU A 64 -23.98 5.50 -3.56
C LEU A 64 -24.80 6.19 -4.66
N ILE A 65 -24.27 6.29 -5.89
CA ILE A 65 -24.99 6.83 -7.06
C ILE A 65 -26.26 6.01 -7.34
N ASP A 66 -26.17 4.69 -7.30
CA ASP A 66 -27.30 3.78 -7.50
C ASP A 66 -28.38 3.99 -6.43
N LYS A 67 -27.94 4.23 -5.17
CA LYS A 67 -28.78 4.64 -4.04
C LYS A 67 -29.19 6.12 -4.07
N LYS A 68 -28.99 6.84 -5.18
CA LYS A 68 -29.39 8.24 -5.43
C LYS A 68 -28.68 9.29 -4.54
N PHE A 69 -27.49 9.00 -4.06
CA PHE A 69 -26.63 10.03 -3.46
C PHE A 69 -25.96 10.86 -4.55
N GLN A 70 -25.77 12.14 -4.27
CA GLN A 70 -24.81 12.96 -5.03
C GLN A 70 -23.41 12.67 -4.52
N THR A 71 -22.50 12.34 -5.45
CA THR A 71 -21.12 12.01 -5.11
C THR A 71 -20.15 12.86 -5.90
N VAL A 72 -19.06 13.27 -5.28
CA VAL A 72 -17.90 13.87 -5.94
C VAL A 72 -16.70 12.97 -5.67
N TYR A 73 -15.90 12.69 -6.68
CA TYR A 73 -14.64 11.98 -6.54
C TYR A 73 -13.50 12.89 -6.94
N PHE A 74 -12.58 13.11 -6.02
CA PHE A 74 -11.42 13.96 -6.21
C PHE A 74 -10.15 13.18 -5.89
N ASN A 75 -9.35 12.91 -6.93
CA ASN A 75 -8.00 12.42 -6.74
C ASN A 75 -7.10 13.62 -6.40
N ALA A 76 -6.68 13.74 -5.14
CA ALA A 76 -5.89 14.87 -4.69
C ALA A 76 -4.49 14.91 -5.31
N TRP A 77 -3.90 13.74 -5.64
CA TRP A 77 -2.58 13.66 -6.23
C TRP A 77 -2.59 14.07 -7.72
N GLU A 78 -3.61 13.63 -8.48
CA GLU A 78 -3.76 14.05 -9.88
C GLU A 78 -4.05 15.55 -10.03
N ASN A 79 -4.59 16.19 -8.99
CA ASN A 79 -4.94 17.61 -8.97
C ASN A 79 -3.95 18.47 -8.19
N ASP A 80 -2.81 17.92 -7.75
CA ASP A 80 -1.83 18.68 -6.98
C ASP A 80 -0.99 19.65 -7.82
N PHE A 81 -1.25 19.74 -9.13
CA PHE A 81 -0.73 20.80 -10.01
C PHE A 81 -1.41 22.15 -9.77
N GLU A 82 -2.63 22.17 -9.25
CA GLU A 82 -3.32 23.39 -8.83
C GLU A 82 -2.81 23.75 -7.42
N ASP A 83 -2.16 24.90 -7.27
CA ASP A 83 -1.57 25.28 -5.97
C ASP A 83 -2.64 25.71 -4.95
N ASN A 84 -3.87 26.01 -5.38
CA ASN A 84 -4.97 26.35 -4.49
C ASN A 84 -6.01 25.21 -4.38
N PRO A 85 -5.93 24.38 -3.32
CA PRO A 85 -6.96 23.39 -2.96
C PRO A 85 -8.41 23.86 -3.02
N LEU A 86 -8.71 25.10 -2.61
CA LEU A 86 -10.08 25.61 -2.63
C LEU A 86 -10.60 25.73 -4.07
N THR A 87 -9.75 26.17 -4.99
CA THR A 87 -10.08 26.24 -6.43
C THR A 87 -10.40 24.85 -6.98
N ALA A 88 -9.55 23.86 -6.68
CA ALA A 88 -9.74 22.49 -7.14
C ALA A 88 -11.05 21.88 -6.59
N LEU A 89 -11.28 21.99 -5.27
CA LEU A 89 -12.49 21.47 -4.62
C LEU A 89 -13.77 22.14 -5.13
N MET A 90 -13.73 23.46 -5.38
CA MET A 90 -14.87 24.19 -5.97
C MET A 90 -15.11 23.78 -7.43
N GLY A 91 -14.04 23.51 -8.20
CA GLY A 91 -14.12 22.99 -9.55
C GLY A 91 -14.89 21.67 -9.61
N GLU A 92 -14.60 20.76 -8.69
CA GLU A 92 -15.31 19.48 -8.60
C GLU A 92 -16.77 19.64 -8.18
N LEU A 93 -17.06 20.52 -7.20
CA LEU A 93 -18.45 20.81 -6.80
C LEU A 93 -19.28 21.45 -7.91
N LYS A 94 -18.64 22.18 -8.83
CA LYS A 94 -19.32 22.76 -10.00
C LYS A 94 -20.00 21.69 -10.85
N THR A 95 -19.45 20.47 -10.87
CA THR A 95 -20.05 19.36 -11.65
C THR A 95 -21.41 18.92 -11.14
N LEU A 96 -21.76 19.27 -9.89
CA LEU A 96 -23.07 19.00 -9.29
C LEU A 96 -24.12 20.07 -9.61
N THR A 97 -23.76 21.17 -10.28
CA THR A 97 -24.71 22.26 -10.54
C THR A 97 -25.68 21.91 -11.66
N ASN A 98 -26.92 22.35 -11.50
CA ASN A 98 -27.94 22.38 -12.54
C ASN A 98 -28.46 23.82 -12.74
N LYS A 99 -29.39 24.02 -13.68
CA LYS A 99 -29.95 25.36 -13.99
C LYS A 99 -30.53 26.09 -12.77
N GLU A 100 -31.11 25.36 -11.82
CA GLU A 100 -31.75 25.94 -10.63
C GLU A 100 -30.73 26.27 -9.53
N THR A 101 -29.68 25.46 -9.38
CA THR A 101 -28.65 25.64 -8.35
C THR A 101 -27.50 26.54 -8.78
N GLU A 102 -27.30 26.75 -10.09
CA GLU A 102 -26.20 27.55 -10.67
C GLU A 102 -26.08 28.96 -10.05
N PRO A 103 -27.15 29.76 -9.87
CA PRO A 103 -27.03 31.07 -9.24
C PRO A 103 -26.53 31.01 -7.79
N LYS A 104 -26.88 29.95 -7.05
CA LYS A 104 -26.45 29.73 -5.66
C LYS A 104 -24.98 29.33 -5.62
N PHE A 105 -24.57 28.45 -6.53
CA PHE A 105 -23.17 28.07 -6.70
C PHE A 105 -22.30 29.27 -7.09
N GLN A 106 -22.73 30.10 -8.05
CA GLN A 106 -22.02 31.33 -8.43
C GLN A 106 -21.84 32.30 -7.26
N LYS A 107 -22.84 32.39 -6.37
CA LYS A 107 -22.72 33.16 -5.13
C LYS A 107 -21.67 32.57 -4.17
N ALA A 108 -21.64 31.24 -4.02
CA ALA A 108 -20.61 30.56 -3.24
C ALA A 108 -19.22 30.77 -3.86
N LEU A 109 -19.08 30.64 -5.18
CA LEU A 109 -17.84 30.87 -5.92
C LEU A 109 -17.33 32.30 -5.78
N LYS A 110 -18.20 33.31 -5.89
CA LYS A 110 -17.84 34.71 -5.66
C LYS A 110 -17.36 34.97 -4.23
N ASN A 111 -17.95 34.30 -3.24
CA ASN A 111 -17.48 34.40 -1.86
C ASN A 111 -16.15 33.64 -1.66
N ALA A 112 -15.94 32.53 -2.39
CA ALA A 112 -14.69 31.78 -2.38
C ALA A 112 -13.53 32.59 -2.99
N SER A 113 -13.77 33.34 -4.07
CA SER A 113 -12.71 34.13 -4.74
C SER A 113 -12.14 35.26 -3.87
N ILE A 114 -12.89 35.72 -2.87
CA ILE A 114 -12.42 36.68 -1.85
C ILE A 114 -11.41 36.01 -0.91
N LEU A 115 -11.48 34.69 -0.77
CA LEU A 115 -10.62 33.88 0.08
C LEU A 115 -9.36 33.44 -0.68
N THR A 116 -9.44 33.18 -1.99
CA THR A 116 -8.30 32.74 -2.81
C THR A 116 -7.25 33.82 -3.06
N THR A 117 -7.61 35.10 -3.01
CA THR A 117 -6.68 36.21 -3.32
C THR A 117 -5.68 36.54 -2.21
N HIS A 118 -5.85 36.03 -0.98
CA HIS A 118 -4.99 36.40 0.16
C HIS A 118 -4.77 35.31 1.22
N ILE A 119 -4.96 34.03 0.90
CA ILE A 119 -4.45 32.93 1.73
C ILE A 119 -3.07 32.59 1.19
N ALA A 120 -2.06 33.37 1.58
CA ALA A 120 -0.74 32.79 1.72
C ALA A 120 -0.89 31.54 2.60
N PRO A 121 -0.20 30.42 2.30
CA PRO A 121 -0.25 29.26 3.18
C PRO A 121 0.02 29.76 4.59
N VAL A 122 -0.82 29.39 5.55
CA VAL A 122 -0.54 29.61 6.98
C VAL A 122 0.58 28.64 7.37
N LEU A 123 1.72 28.77 6.70
CA LEU A 123 2.99 28.14 7.05
C LEU A 123 3.86 29.12 7.84
N ALA A 124 3.28 30.18 8.41
CA ALA A 124 4.04 31.20 9.11
C ALA A 124 3.74 31.22 10.62
N GLN A 125 4.83 31.10 11.38
CA GLN A 125 5.08 31.76 12.69
C GLN A 125 4.58 31.07 13.97
N ALA A 126 5.12 29.89 14.25
CA ALA A 126 5.34 29.49 15.65
C ALA A 126 6.78 29.01 15.96
N LEU A 127 7.70 29.03 14.97
CA LEU A 127 9.06 28.50 15.14
C LEU A 127 10.20 29.49 14.87
N VAL A 128 9.92 30.77 14.59
CA VAL A 128 11.00 31.77 14.36
C VAL A 128 11.11 32.83 15.47
N ASP A 129 10.08 33.07 16.29
CA ASP A 129 10.09 34.20 17.24
C ASP A 129 10.81 33.94 18.58
N LYS A 130 11.58 32.85 18.73
CA LYS A 130 12.30 32.58 19.99
C LYS A 130 13.80 32.84 19.96
N TYR A 131 14.39 33.13 18.80
CA TYR A 131 15.81 33.47 18.73
C TYR A 131 16.05 34.51 17.62
N VAL A 132 16.70 35.60 18.00
CA VAL A 132 17.08 36.78 17.19
C VAL A 132 16.06 37.94 17.20
N VAL A 133 16.06 38.71 18.28
CA VAL A 133 16.10 40.18 18.16
C VAL A 133 17.09 40.71 19.20
N ASP A 134 18.26 41.13 18.71
CA ASP A 134 19.23 41.93 19.45
C ASP A 134 18.69 43.36 19.59
N THR A 135 18.31 43.74 20.82
CA THR A 135 17.63 44.99 21.14
C THR A 135 18.61 46.14 21.34
N LYS A 136 19.25 46.63 20.26
CA LYS A 136 20.13 47.82 20.34
C LYS A 136 19.97 48.90 19.26
N GLY A 137 18.95 48.85 18.40
CA GLY A 137 18.81 49.81 17.29
C GLY A 137 17.53 50.67 17.22
N ILE A 138 16.57 50.54 18.15
CA ILE A 138 15.21 51.06 17.97
C ILE A 138 14.93 52.29 18.85
N LYS A 139 15.69 53.38 18.72
CA LYS A 139 15.31 54.64 19.39
C LYS A 139 15.19 55.88 18.51
N ASP A 140 15.72 55.90 17.29
CA ASP A 140 15.73 57.13 16.48
C ASP A 140 14.77 57.15 15.26
N ILE A 141 13.90 56.14 15.09
CA ILE A 141 12.97 56.02 13.94
C ILE A 141 11.50 56.35 14.31
N ILE A 142 11.20 56.63 15.58
CA ILE A 142 9.84 56.48 16.13
C ILE A 142 8.86 57.62 15.77
N VAL A 143 9.30 58.81 15.33
CA VAL A 143 8.38 59.96 15.24
C VAL A 143 7.67 60.12 13.88
N ASN A 144 8.23 59.61 12.77
CA ASN A 144 7.60 59.69 11.44
C ASN A 144 7.03 58.35 10.91
N ALA A 145 7.22 57.24 11.62
CA ALA A 145 6.74 55.91 11.24
C ALA A 145 5.31 55.58 11.74
N SER A 146 4.74 56.39 12.63
CA SER A 146 3.50 56.08 13.35
C SER A 146 2.24 56.07 12.47
N LYS A 147 2.14 56.96 11.47
CA LYS A 147 1.02 56.95 10.51
C LYS A 147 1.08 55.75 9.56
N GLY A 148 2.25 55.46 9.00
CA GLY A 148 2.43 54.31 8.12
C GLY A 148 2.20 52.96 8.82
N LEU A 149 2.63 52.81 10.09
CA LEU A 149 2.38 51.61 10.88
C LEU A 149 0.91 51.47 11.31
N ALA A 150 0.23 52.58 11.65
CA ALA A 150 -1.19 52.57 11.96
C ALA A 150 -2.04 52.22 10.73
N ASP A 151 -1.72 52.77 9.56
CA ASP A 151 -2.39 52.48 8.30
C ASP A 151 -2.16 51.02 7.86
N ILE A 152 -0.95 50.47 8.08
CA ILE A 152 -0.65 49.05 7.86
C ILE A 152 -1.46 48.17 8.82
N PHE A 153 -1.46 48.49 10.11
CA PHE A 153 -2.22 47.73 11.12
C PHE A 153 -3.73 47.80 10.88
N GLU A 154 -4.26 48.97 10.53
CA GLU A 154 -5.67 49.17 10.19
C GLU A 154 -6.05 48.38 8.93
N ASN A 155 -5.19 48.39 7.90
CA ASN A 155 -5.37 47.56 6.72
C ASN A 155 -5.36 46.06 7.06
N ASP A 156 -4.45 45.60 7.92
CA ASP A 156 -4.39 44.21 8.36
C ASP A 156 -5.63 43.79 9.16
N VAL A 157 -6.10 44.65 10.07
CA VAL A 157 -7.34 44.43 10.84
C VAL A 157 -8.55 44.39 9.92
N ASN A 158 -8.66 45.34 8.98
CA ASN A 158 -9.74 45.38 8.00
C ASN A 158 -9.71 44.16 7.07
N ASN A 159 -8.52 43.72 6.65
CA ASN A 159 -8.34 42.50 5.86
C ASN A 159 -8.73 41.25 6.64
N TYR A 160 -8.36 41.16 7.92
CA TYR A 160 -8.79 40.09 8.82
C TYR A 160 -10.31 40.04 8.98
N GLN A 161 -10.95 41.19 9.22
CA GLN A 161 -12.41 41.27 9.33
C GLN A 161 -13.11 40.87 8.02
N LYS A 162 -12.62 41.36 6.87
CA LYS A 162 -13.10 40.96 5.53
C LYS A 162 -12.99 39.46 5.32
N LYS A 163 -11.87 38.83 5.69
CA LYS A 163 -11.67 37.37 5.63
C LYS A 163 -12.67 36.62 6.50
N LYS A 164 -12.85 37.03 7.76
CA LYS A 164 -13.79 36.39 8.70
C LYS A 164 -15.24 36.46 8.18
N VAL A 165 -15.66 37.62 7.67
CA VAL A 165 -16.97 37.81 7.04
C VAL A 165 -17.08 36.98 5.76
N GLY A 166 -16.03 36.95 4.94
CA GLY A 166 -15.93 36.16 3.72
C GLY A 166 -16.15 34.66 3.97
N ILE A 167 -15.49 34.10 4.98
CA ILE A 167 -15.67 32.68 5.40
C ILE A 167 -17.12 32.41 5.78
N SER A 168 -17.72 33.27 6.61
CA SER A 168 -19.11 33.13 7.04
C SER A 168 -20.07 33.19 5.85
N ASN A 169 -19.86 34.13 4.92
CA ASN A 169 -20.68 34.28 3.72
C ASN A 169 -20.50 33.11 2.74
N PHE A 170 -19.27 32.61 2.60
CA PHE A 170 -18.96 31.42 1.82
C PHE A 170 -19.74 30.22 2.38
N LYS A 171 -19.55 29.90 3.67
CA LYS A 171 -20.25 28.79 4.33
C LYS A 171 -21.77 28.86 4.18
N LYS A 172 -22.35 30.06 4.39
CA LYS A 172 -23.80 30.27 4.22
C LYS A 172 -24.27 30.05 2.79
N SER A 173 -23.48 30.47 1.80
CA SER A 173 -23.84 30.33 0.38
C SER A 173 -23.65 28.89 -0.09
N LEU A 174 -22.58 28.23 0.37
CA LEU A 174 -22.34 26.82 0.14
C LEU A 174 -23.46 25.99 0.75
N ALA A 175 -23.78 26.15 2.04
CA ALA A 175 -24.87 25.41 2.70
C ALA A 175 -26.22 25.53 1.96
N LYS A 176 -26.54 26.73 1.44
CA LYS A 176 -27.74 26.94 0.61
C LYS A 176 -27.65 26.21 -0.73
N PHE A 177 -26.52 26.27 -1.41
CA PHE A 177 -26.30 25.52 -2.64
C PHE A 177 -26.51 24.01 -2.43
N ILE A 178 -25.92 23.46 -1.36
CA ILE A 178 -25.98 22.03 -1.03
C ILE A 178 -27.40 21.60 -0.65
N ALA A 179 -28.09 22.36 0.20
CA ALA A 179 -29.45 22.02 0.63
C ALA A 179 -30.45 21.91 -0.54
N ASP A 180 -30.25 22.72 -1.58
CA ASP A 180 -31.12 22.74 -2.75
C ASP A 180 -30.66 21.77 -3.87
N SER A 181 -29.49 21.15 -3.74
CA SER A 181 -28.96 20.24 -4.75
C SER A 181 -29.28 18.77 -4.46
N ASN A 182 -29.59 18.40 -3.21
CA ASN A 182 -29.30 17.05 -2.73
C ASN A 182 -30.50 16.16 -2.34
N ASN A 183 -31.74 16.55 -2.67
CA ASN A 183 -32.97 15.79 -2.37
C ASN A 183 -33.06 15.26 -0.92
N GLY A 184 -32.47 15.96 0.05
CA GLY A 184 -32.46 15.56 1.47
C GLY A 184 -31.43 14.50 1.86
N LYS A 185 -30.53 14.11 0.95
CA LYS A 185 -29.37 13.23 1.25
C LYS A 185 -28.08 14.06 1.30
N PRO A 186 -27.10 13.72 2.14
CA PRO A 186 -25.82 14.42 2.10
C PRO A 186 -25.08 14.19 0.79
N ILE A 187 -24.30 15.18 0.37
CA ILE A 187 -23.32 15.02 -0.70
C ILE A 187 -22.13 14.26 -0.14
N ILE A 188 -21.71 13.19 -0.82
CA ILE A 188 -20.54 12.40 -0.44
C ILE A 188 -19.35 12.88 -1.27
N PHE A 189 -18.40 13.55 -0.62
CA PHE A 189 -17.20 14.08 -1.25
C PHE A 189 -16.01 13.17 -0.93
N ILE A 190 -15.67 12.30 -1.87
CA ILE A 190 -14.56 11.35 -1.75
C ILE A 190 -13.27 12.03 -2.19
N ILE A 191 -12.28 12.05 -1.30
CA ILE A 191 -10.92 12.53 -1.54
C ILE A 191 -9.98 11.32 -1.47
N ASP A 192 -9.38 10.96 -2.59
CA ASP A 192 -8.44 9.84 -2.70
C ASP A 192 -7.00 10.32 -2.93
N GLU A 193 -6.05 9.46 -2.58
CA GLU A 193 -4.60 9.66 -2.76
C GLU A 193 -4.00 10.91 -2.10
N LEU A 194 -4.67 11.47 -1.08
CA LEU A 194 -4.19 12.63 -0.31
C LEU A 194 -2.81 12.39 0.33
N ASP A 195 -2.55 11.14 0.72
CA ASP A 195 -1.30 10.68 1.31
C ASP A 195 -0.14 10.56 0.30
N ARG A 196 -0.38 10.80 -1.00
CA ARG A 196 0.66 10.87 -2.05
C ARG A 196 0.97 12.27 -2.55
N CYS A 197 0.17 13.27 -2.18
CA CYS A 197 0.39 14.66 -2.55
C CYS A 197 1.69 15.22 -1.97
N ARG A 198 2.14 16.34 -2.56
CA ARG A 198 3.13 17.22 -1.92
C ARG A 198 2.71 17.52 -0.47
N PRO A 199 3.62 17.43 0.54
CA PRO A 199 3.24 17.57 1.95
C PRO A 199 2.41 18.82 2.29
N ASN A 200 2.84 19.99 1.78
CA ASN A 200 2.13 21.26 2.00
C ASN A 200 0.71 21.25 1.40
N TYR A 201 0.54 20.62 0.24
CA TYR A 201 -0.75 20.51 -0.42
C TYR A 201 -1.72 19.63 0.37
N ALA A 202 -1.24 18.48 0.86
CA ALA A 202 -2.05 17.58 1.69
C ALA A 202 -2.57 18.27 2.97
N VAL A 203 -1.70 19.01 3.66
CA VAL A 203 -2.09 19.79 4.85
C VAL A 203 -3.08 20.89 4.48
N SER A 204 -2.83 21.61 3.38
CA SER A 204 -3.74 22.67 2.91
C SER A 204 -5.13 22.13 2.57
N ILE A 205 -5.26 20.96 1.93
CA ILE A 205 -6.55 20.29 1.69
C ILE A 205 -7.29 20.02 3.01
N LEU A 206 -6.63 19.45 4.02
CA LEU A 206 -7.23 19.20 5.33
C LEU A 206 -7.73 20.49 5.99
N GLU A 207 -6.92 21.55 5.92
CA GLU A 207 -7.31 22.88 6.38
C GLU A 207 -8.51 23.42 5.61
N GLN A 208 -8.56 23.24 4.28
CA GLN A 208 -9.69 23.72 3.49
C GLN A 208 -11.00 23.04 3.91
N ILE A 209 -10.97 21.71 4.05
CA ILE A 209 -12.13 20.91 4.46
C ILE A 209 -12.67 21.41 5.79
N LYS A 210 -11.78 21.55 6.79
CA LYS A 210 -12.15 21.99 8.14
C LYS A 210 -12.68 23.42 8.18
N HIS A 211 -11.98 24.34 7.54
CA HIS A 211 -12.28 25.77 7.69
C HIS A 211 -13.39 26.26 6.79
N PHE A 212 -13.54 25.72 5.57
CA PHE A 212 -14.49 26.22 4.58
C PHE A 212 -15.65 25.26 4.34
N PHE A 213 -15.42 23.95 4.39
CA PHE A 213 -16.44 22.94 4.05
C PHE A 213 -17.12 22.26 5.25
N SER A 214 -16.82 22.69 6.47
CA SER A 214 -17.64 22.38 7.64
C SER A 214 -18.97 23.15 7.55
N VAL A 215 -19.88 22.59 6.72
CA VAL A 215 -21.26 23.00 6.48
C VAL A 215 -22.16 21.76 6.50
N PRO A 216 -23.45 21.88 6.87
CA PRO A 216 -24.37 20.75 6.89
C PRO A 216 -24.53 20.09 5.52
N ASN A 217 -24.89 18.79 5.53
CA ASN A 217 -25.17 17.97 4.35
C ASN A 217 -24.00 17.74 3.38
N ILE A 218 -22.75 17.91 3.83
CA ILE A 218 -21.56 17.39 3.13
C ILE A 218 -20.86 16.39 4.04
N VAL A 219 -20.61 15.19 3.52
CA VAL A 219 -19.78 14.17 4.18
C VAL A 219 -18.50 14.00 3.37
N PHE A 220 -17.35 14.27 3.98
CA PHE A 220 -16.06 14.03 3.36
C PHE A 220 -15.60 12.60 3.65
N VAL A 221 -15.15 11.90 2.63
CA VAL A 221 -14.55 10.57 2.73
C VAL A 221 -13.09 10.67 2.32
N LEU A 222 -12.17 10.54 3.27
CA LEU A 222 -10.73 10.54 3.04
C LEU A 222 -10.22 9.10 2.88
N SER A 223 -9.82 8.70 1.67
CA SER A 223 -9.13 7.42 1.43
C SER A 223 -7.63 7.60 1.62
N ILE A 224 -7.09 7.17 2.77
CA ILE A 224 -5.72 7.50 3.19
C ILE A 224 -4.96 6.30 3.79
N ASP A 225 -3.64 6.35 3.77
CA ASP A 225 -2.76 5.68 4.73
C ASP A 225 -2.34 6.72 5.77
N LYS A 226 -2.94 6.63 6.97
CA LYS A 226 -2.72 7.60 8.05
C LYS A 226 -1.25 7.74 8.45
N LYS A 227 -0.48 6.65 8.40
CA LYS A 227 0.95 6.71 8.73
C LYS A 227 1.72 7.52 7.70
N GLN A 228 1.42 7.34 6.42
CA GLN A 228 2.07 8.08 5.33
C GLN A 228 1.68 9.56 5.34
N LEU A 229 0.38 9.85 5.52
CA LEU A 229 -0.09 11.22 5.69
C LEU A 229 0.54 11.89 6.93
N GLY A 230 0.69 11.15 8.03
CA GLY A 230 1.37 11.61 9.23
C GLY A 230 2.85 11.93 9.01
N ASN A 231 3.54 11.20 8.14
CA ASN A 231 4.91 11.51 7.73
C ASN A 231 4.98 12.77 6.86
N ALA A 232 4.02 12.97 5.95
CA ALA A 232 3.90 14.20 5.19
C ALA A 232 3.74 15.42 6.13
N ILE A 233 2.86 15.32 7.12
CA ILE A 233 2.66 16.37 8.13
C ILE A 233 3.96 16.70 8.88
N ARG A 234 4.71 15.69 9.34
CA ARG A 234 6.02 15.92 10.00
C ARG A 234 7.00 16.64 9.08
N GLY A 235 6.99 16.31 7.79
CA GLY A 235 7.78 16.98 6.77
C GLY A 235 7.43 18.47 6.63
N VAL A 236 6.15 18.84 6.66
CA VAL A 236 5.70 20.24 6.60
C VAL A 236 6.20 21.06 7.78
N TYR A 237 6.13 20.50 8.98
CA TYR A 237 6.50 21.21 10.20
C TYR A 237 7.97 21.02 10.62
N GLY A 238 8.75 20.24 9.86
CA GLY A 238 10.19 20.05 10.08
C GLY A 238 10.57 19.38 11.41
N SER A 239 9.69 18.56 12.00
CA SER A 239 9.96 17.93 13.30
C SER A 239 9.32 16.55 13.43
N ASP A 240 10.17 15.54 13.63
CA ASP A 240 9.75 14.16 13.90
C ASP A 240 9.02 14.01 15.24
N ARG A 241 9.16 14.99 16.14
CA ARG A 241 8.51 15.00 17.47
C ARG A 241 7.04 15.39 17.41
N ILE A 242 6.55 15.83 16.26
CA ILE A 242 5.14 16.18 16.10
C ILE A 242 4.30 14.91 16.14
N ASN A 243 3.31 14.95 17.04
CA ASN A 243 2.29 13.93 17.12
C ASN A 243 1.27 14.17 15.99
N SER A 244 1.58 13.63 14.81
CA SER A 244 0.73 13.75 13.64
C SER A 244 -0.59 13.00 13.78
N ASP A 245 -0.67 11.97 14.62
CA ASP A 245 -1.93 11.27 14.91
C ASP A 245 -2.91 12.19 15.65
N GLU A 246 -2.45 12.90 16.69
CA GLU A 246 -3.27 13.91 17.39
C GLU A 246 -3.61 15.11 16.52
N TYR A 247 -2.71 15.48 15.60
CA TYR A 247 -3.01 16.50 14.61
C TYR A 247 -4.18 16.06 13.70
N LEU A 248 -4.12 14.85 13.15
CA LEU A 248 -5.16 14.31 12.25
C LEU A 248 -6.53 14.13 12.92
N ARG A 249 -6.57 13.80 14.23
CA ARG A 249 -7.81 13.74 15.02
C ARG A 249 -8.58 15.06 15.04
N ARG A 250 -7.94 16.19 14.72
CA ARG A 250 -8.61 17.49 14.61
C ARG A 250 -9.40 17.67 13.31
N PHE A 251 -9.24 16.76 12.36
CA PHE A 251 -9.82 16.82 11.01
C PHE A 251 -10.68 15.61 10.69
N ILE A 252 -10.47 14.48 11.36
CA ILE A 252 -11.17 13.22 11.12
C ILE A 252 -12.09 12.94 12.29
N ASP A 253 -13.40 12.85 12.02
CA ASP A 253 -14.42 12.57 13.02
C ASP A 253 -14.62 11.06 13.22
N VAL A 254 -14.57 10.30 12.13
CA VAL A 254 -14.76 8.83 12.13
C VAL A 254 -13.63 8.17 11.36
N GLU A 255 -13.02 7.13 11.94
CA GLU A 255 -12.01 6.30 11.27
C GLU A 255 -12.58 4.89 11.03
N TYR A 256 -12.46 4.41 9.80
CA TYR A 256 -12.81 3.05 9.40
C TYR A 256 -11.65 2.39 8.65
N SER A 257 -11.32 1.16 9.02
CA SER A 257 -10.34 0.35 8.29
C SER A 257 -11.07 -0.79 7.60
N ILE A 258 -10.94 -0.88 6.27
CA ILE A 258 -11.50 -2.00 5.52
C ILE A 258 -10.83 -3.29 6.01
N PRO A 259 -11.58 -4.28 6.51
CA PRO A 259 -10.97 -5.52 6.94
C PRO A 259 -10.28 -6.24 5.78
N ARG A 260 -9.22 -6.96 6.11
CA ARG A 260 -8.51 -7.75 5.10
C ARG A 260 -9.37 -8.89 4.56
N PRO A 261 -9.23 -9.22 3.27
CA PRO A 261 -9.89 -10.39 2.72
C PRO A 261 -9.35 -11.66 3.38
N PRO A 262 -10.06 -12.79 3.28
CA PRO A 262 -9.51 -14.10 3.61
C PRO A 262 -8.13 -14.30 2.96
N ASN A 263 -7.18 -14.87 3.71
CA ASN A 263 -5.77 -14.87 3.34
C ASN A 263 -5.48 -15.58 2.00
N ASP A 264 -6.32 -16.53 1.60
CA ASP A 264 -6.15 -17.32 0.38
C ASP A 264 -6.88 -16.76 -0.84
N LEU A 265 -7.84 -15.85 -0.63
CA LEU A 265 -8.74 -15.40 -1.68
C LEU A 265 -8.00 -14.64 -2.79
N PHE A 266 -7.12 -13.69 -2.43
CA PHE A 266 -6.52 -12.80 -3.40
C PHE A 266 -5.44 -13.45 -4.27
N TYR A 267 -4.51 -14.20 -3.67
CA TYR A 267 -3.45 -14.84 -4.45
C TYR A 267 -4.00 -15.95 -5.35
N LYS A 268 -5.04 -16.68 -4.92
CA LYS A 268 -5.72 -17.68 -5.77
C LYS A 268 -6.35 -17.01 -6.99
N TYR A 269 -7.09 -15.91 -6.76
CA TYR A 269 -7.62 -15.10 -7.85
C TYR A 269 -6.52 -14.62 -8.82
N LEU A 270 -5.37 -14.16 -8.31
CA LEU A 270 -4.26 -13.73 -9.16
C LEU A 270 -3.65 -14.89 -9.95
N ILE A 271 -3.51 -16.08 -9.35
CA ILE A 271 -2.99 -17.27 -10.04
C ILE A 271 -3.89 -17.66 -11.21
N ASP A 272 -5.21 -17.65 -10.99
CA ASP A 272 -6.19 -17.94 -12.04
C ASP A 272 -6.14 -16.86 -13.13
N LYS A 273 -6.17 -15.58 -12.73
CA LYS A 273 -6.14 -14.43 -13.65
C LYS A 273 -4.88 -14.39 -14.52
N LEU A 274 -3.73 -14.71 -13.94
CA LEU A 274 -2.43 -14.71 -14.62
C LEU A 274 -2.20 -16.02 -15.41
N ASN A 275 -3.19 -16.92 -15.45
CA ASN A 275 -3.19 -18.17 -16.18
C ASN A 275 -1.95 -19.02 -15.91
N PHE A 276 -1.64 -19.25 -14.63
CA PHE A 276 -0.50 -20.09 -14.24
C PHE A 276 -0.65 -21.55 -14.72
N ASP A 277 -1.88 -21.99 -14.95
CA ASP A 277 -2.20 -23.34 -15.43
C ASP A 277 -1.71 -23.60 -16.85
N GLU A 278 -1.52 -22.56 -17.66
CA GLU A 278 -0.85 -22.65 -18.95
C GLU A 278 0.53 -23.27 -18.86
N PHE A 279 1.24 -23.06 -17.74
CA PHE A 279 2.53 -23.69 -17.48
C PHE A 279 2.38 -24.94 -16.62
N PHE A 280 1.82 -24.81 -15.41
CA PHE A 280 1.83 -25.89 -14.42
C PHE A 280 0.92 -27.06 -14.79
N GLN A 281 -0.16 -26.81 -15.51
CA GLN A 281 -1.15 -27.82 -15.88
C GLN A 281 -1.11 -28.18 -17.37
N SER A 282 -0.11 -27.69 -18.11
CA SER A 282 0.08 -28.02 -19.52
C SER A 282 0.19 -29.54 -19.75
N PRO A 283 -0.38 -30.07 -20.84
CA PRO A 283 -0.23 -31.48 -21.21
C PRO A 283 1.24 -31.90 -21.32
N GLU A 284 2.10 -31.02 -21.83
CA GLU A 284 3.54 -31.27 -22.00
C GLU A 284 4.24 -31.45 -20.66
N ARG A 285 3.96 -30.60 -19.67
CA ARG A 285 4.56 -30.71 -18.34
C ARG A 285 4.06 -31.94 -17.58
N LYS A 286 2.78 -32.27 -17.72
CA LYS A 286 2.16 -33.43 -17.05
C LYS A 286 2.73 -34.79 -17.49
N LYS A 287 3.45 -34.86 -18.62
CA LYS A 287 4.18 -36.06 -19.04
C LYS A 287 5.31 -36.45 -18.09
N TYR A 288 5.79 -35.50 -17.28
CA TYR A 288 6.87 -35.69 -16.32
C TYR A 288 6.30 -35.85 -14.92
N ARG A 289 6.26 -37.09 -14.42
CA ARG A 289 5.61 -37.46 -13.14
C ARG A 289 6.12 -36.63 -11.97
N GLU A 290 7.41 -36.32 -11.97
CA GLU A 290 8.09 -35.56 -10.93
C GLU A 290 7.76 -34.06 -10.92
N LEU A 291 7.09 -33.56 -11.97
CA LEU A 291 6.66 -32.15 -12.11
C LEU A 291 5.15 -31.96 -11.88
N VAL A 292 4.39 -33.05 -11.69
CA VAL A 292 2.91 -33.01 -11.56
C VAL A 292 2.47 -32.20 -10.33
N ASP A 293 3.22 -32.31 -9.23
CA ASP A 293 2.89 -31.66 -7.96
C ASP A 293 3.35 -30.20 -7.88
N ASP A 294 3.95 -29.65 -8.94
CA ASP A 294 4.54 -28.31 -8.89
C ASP A 294 3.50 -27.21 -8.62
N LYS A 295 2.28 -27.35 -9.14
CA LYS A 295 1.19 -26.41 -8.83
C LYS A 295 0.85 -26.42 -7.35
N GLU A 296 0.74 -27.61 -6.76
CA GLU A 296 0.39 -27.76 -5.35
C GLU A 296 1.50 -27.18 -4.45
N ARG A 297 2.76 -27.49 -4.75
CA ARG A 297 3.92 -26.93 -4.05
C ARG A 297 3.98 -25.40 -4.17
N PHE A 298 3.66 -24.86 -5.35
CA PHE A 298 3.56 -23.42 -5.56
C PHE A 298 2.47 -22.80 -4.67
N LEU A 299 1.27 -23.37 -4.66
CA LEU A 299 0.13 -22.90 -3.86
C LEU A 299 0.39 -23.00 -2.35
N ASN A 300 0.99 -24.09 -1.88
CA ASN A 300 1.39 -24.23 -0.48
C ASN A 300 2.42 -23.17 -0.10
N THR A 301 3.38 -22.88 -0.98
CA THR A 301 4.35 -21.81 -0.75
C THR A 301 3.69 -20.43 -0.76
N CYS A 302 2.72 -20.16 -1.65
CA CYS A 302 1.91 -18.94 -1.59
C CYS A 302 1.20 -18.82 -0.24
N ARG A 303 0.61 -19.91 0.28
CA ARG A 303 -0.06 -19.91 1.58
C ARG A 303 0.92 -19.60 2.72
N LEU A 304 2.12 -20.17 2.71
CA LEU A 304 3.15 -19.89 3.72
C LEU A 304 3.57 -18.43 3.70
N LEU A 305 3.86 -17.90 2.52
CA LEU A 305 4.36 -16.53 2.38
C LEU A 305 3.25 -15.50 2.62
N PHE A 306 2.09 -15.65 1.99
CA PHE A 306 1.07 -14.59 1.92
C PHE A 306 0.08 -14.58 3.08
N ASN A 307 -0.02 -15.66 3.87
CA ASN A 307 -0.84 -15.64 5.08
C ASN A 307 -0.20 -14.80 6.21
N ASN A 308 1.04 -14.31 6.04
CA ASN A 308 1.65 -13.37 6.96
C ASN A 308 0.91 -12.01 6.90
N SER A 309 0.50 -11.51 8.07
CA SER A 309 -0.22 -10.23 8.22
C SER A 309 0.58 -9.00 7.77
N ASN A 310 1.83 -9.11 7.36
CA ASN A 310 2.62 -7.94 6.97
C ASN A 310 2.56 -7.61 5.48
N ILE A 311 2.13 -8.55 4.63
CA ILE A 311 2.13 -8.39 3.17
C ILE A 311 0.80 -7.82 2.69
N VAL A 312 0.87 -6.73 1.92
CA VAL A 312 -0.31 -6.09 1.32
C VAL A 312 -0.64 -6.69 -0.04
N LEU A 313 -1.87 -6.53 -0.51
CA LEU A 313 -2.35 -7.10 -1.78
C LEU A 313 -1.43 -6.73 -2.98
N ARG A 314 -1.03 -5.46 -3.10
CA ARG A 314 -0.11 -5.01 -4.16
C ARG A 314 1.25 -5.75 -4.16
N GLN A 315 1.75 -6.17 -2.99
CA GLN A 315 2.99 -6.93 -2.90
C GLN A 315 2.79 -8.37 -3.39
N GLN A 316 1.67 -9.01 -3.03
CA GLN A 316 1.31 -10.34 -3.57
C GLN A 316 1.20 -10.30 -5.10
N GLU A 317 0.53 -9.26 -5.63
CA GLU A 317 0.41 -9.03 -7.07
C GLU A 317 1.78 -8.91 -7.75
N ARG A 318 2.69 -8.08 -7.22
CA ARG A 318 4.04 -7.94 -7.78
C ARG A 318 4.81 -9.26 -7.81
N ILE A 319 4.74 -10.04 -6.73
CA ILE A 319 5.41 -11.34 -6.61
C ILE A 319 4.85 -12.31 -7.65
N LEU A 320 3.52 -12.40 -7.80
CA LEU A 320 2.90 -13.31 -8.75
C LEU A 320 3.05 -12.87 -10.22
N ILE A 321 3.07 -11.57 -10.50
CA ILE A 321 3.37 -11.05 -11.85
C ILE A 321 4.81 -11.43 -12.25
N LEU A 322 5.79 -11.19 -11.38
CA LEU A 322 7.18 -11.57 -11.66
C LEU A 322 7.33 -13.08 -11.78
N SER A 323 6.63 -13.85 -10.94
CA SER A 323 6.58 -15.31 -11.04
C SER A 323 6.04 -15.75 -12.40
N ARG A 324 4.89 -15.24 -12.82
CA ARG A 324 4.31 -15.63 -14.11
C ARG A 324 5.20 -15.25 -15.29
N LEU A 325 5.81 -14.06 -15.25
CA LEU A 325 6.77 -13.59 -16.25
C LEU A 325 7.98 -14.51 -16.35
N SER A 326 8.61 -14.80 -15.20
CA SER A 326 9.79 -15.65 -15.13
C SER A 326 9.48 -17.09 -15.56
N LEU A 327 8.29 -17.64 -15.24
CA LEU A 327 7.85 -18.95 -15.73
C LEU A 327 7.83 -19.07 -17.25
N ARG A 328 7.60 -17.97 -18.00
CA ARG A 328 7.66 -17.99 -19.48
C ARG A 328 9.04 -18.24 -20.04
N THR A 329 10.09 -18.15 -19.23
CA THR A 329 11.46 -18.50 -19.67
C THR A 329 11.72 -20.00 -19.57
N TYR A 330 10.88 -20.76 -18.86
CA TYR A 330 11.05 -22.21 -18.67
C TYR A 330 10.47 -23.00 -19.84
N THR A 331 11.14 -24.08 -20.21
CA THR A 331 10.53 -25.16 -21.01
C THR A 331 9.69 -26.06 -20.11
N PHE A 332 8.67 -26.71 -20.67
CA PHE A 332 7.70 -27.51 -19.90
C PHE A 332 8.30 -28.67 -19.10
N ASN A 333 9.48 -29.17 -19.48
CA ASN A 333 10.19 -30.25 -18.79
C ASN A 333 11.26 -29.77 -17.79
N ASN A 334 11.44 -28.45 -17.61
CA ASN A 334 12.43 -27.94 -16.67
C ASN A 334 11.92 -28.01 -15.22
N TYR A 335 12.81 -28.39 -14.31
CA TYR A 335 12.60 -28.26 -12.87
C TYR A 335 12.58 -26.79 -12.44
N VAL A 336 11.50 -26.38 -11.79
CA VAL A 336 11.35 -25.02 -11.24
C VAL A 336 11.70 -24.98 -9.75
N TYR A 337 11.44 -26.07 -9.02
CA TYR A 337 11.43 -26.11 -7.56
C TYR A 337 10.56 -24.99 -6.97
N PRO A 338 9.22 -25.09 -7.11
CA PRO A 338 8.29 -23.99 -6.87
C PRO A 338 8.46 -23.27 -5.53
N SER A 339 8.80 -24.02 -4.48
CA SER A 339 9.01 -23.45 -3.15
C SER A 339 10.22 -22.53 -3.09
N VAL A 340 11.40 -22.98 -3.54
CA VAL A 340 12.60 -22.15 -3.60
C VAL A 340 12.43 -20.98 -4.57
N TYR A 341 11.84 -21.28 -5.73
CA TYR A 341 11.54 -20.31 -6.77
C TYR A 341 10.72 -19.13 -6.24
N LEU A 342 9.57 -19.41 -5.62
CA LEU A 342 8.68 -18.37 -5.14
C LEU A 342 9.27 -17.61 -3.94
N VAL A 343 9.98 -18.30 -3.04
CA VAL A 343 10.69 -17.66 -1.92
C VAL A 343 11.80 -16.74 -2.41
N LEU A 344 12.55 -17.11 -3.46
CA LEU A 344 13.54 -16.21 -4.06
C LEU A 344 12.91 -14.96 -4.68
N ILE A 345 11.78 -15.10 -5.37
CA ILE A 345 11.03 -13.94 -5.90
C ILE A 345 10.51 -13.06 -4.76
N TYR A 346 10.01 -13.67 -3.69
CA TYR A 346 9.60 -12.96 -2.48
C TYR A 346 10.76 -12.15 -1.89
N ILE A 347 11.94 -12.78 -1.73
CA ILE A 347 13.16 -12.14 -1.24
C ILE A 347 13.55 -10.99 -2.17
N LYS A 348 13.57 -11.21 -3.49
CA LYS A 348 13.88 -10.16 -4.48
C LYS A 348 12.97 -8.94 -4.37
N ILE A 349 11.67 -9.15 -4.20
CA ILE A 349 10.69 -8.04 -4.21
C ILE A 349 10.61 -7.31 -2.86
N LEU A 350 10.75 -8.03 -1.74
CA LEU A 350 10.47 -7.48 -0.40
C LEU A 350 11.70 -7.37 0.51
N LYS A 351 12.81 -8.03 0.17
CA LYS A 351 14.03 -8.13 0.97
C LYS A 351 15.27 -7.98 0.07
N ASP A 352 15.32 -6.88 -0.68
CA ASP A 352 16.37 -6.65 -1.68
C ASP A 352 17.79 -6.80 -1.11
N GLU A 353 18.08 -6.26 0.08
CA GLU A 353 19.39 -6.42 0.71
C GLU A 353 19.79 -7.90 0.89
N PHE A 354 18.83 -8.74 1.31
CA PHE A 354 19.05 -10.18 1.43
C PHE A 354 19.25 -10.84 0.06
N TYR A 355 18.48 -10.44 -0.95
CA TYR A 355 18.67 -10.88 -2.33
C TYR A 355 20.08 -10.55 -2.85
N GLN A 356 20.56 -9.32 -2.62
CA GLN A 356 21.90 -8.88 -3.03
C GLN A 356 23.01 -9.70 -2.33
N LYS A 357 22.83 -10.06 -1.06
CA LYS A 357 23.76 -10.95 -0.33
C LYS A 357 23.78 -12.37 -0.89
N ILE A 358 22.63 -12.90 -1.36
CA ILE A 358 22.55 -14.19 -2.04
C ILE A 358 23.32 -14.14 -3.36
N ILE A 359 23.01 -13.21 -4.27
CA ILE A 359 23.61 -13.17 -5.62
C ILE A 359 25.12 -12.89 -5.58
N SER A 360 25.58 -12.13 -4.57
CA SER A 360 27.00 -11.85 -4.36
C SER A 360 27.77 -12.99 -3.68
N LYS A 361 27.09 -14.11 -3.36
CA LYS A 361 27.67 -15.31 -2.74
C LYS A 361 28.35 -15.04 -1.38
N LYS A 362 27.92 -13.99 -0.67
CA LYS A 362 28.57 -13.52 0.57
C LYS A 362 28.08 -14.18 1.86
N LEU A 363 26.91 -14.81 1.84
CA LEU A 363 26.31 -15.40 3.05
C LEU A 363 27.03 -16.69 3.45
N SER A 364 27.29 -16.86 4.74
CA SER A 364 27.48 -18.17 5.36
C SER A 364 26.14 -18.93 5.43
N PHE A 365 26.19 -20.24 5.68
CA PHE A 365 24.95 -21.02 5.83
C PHE A 365 24.12 -20.59 7.05
N SER A 366 24.78 -20.24 8.15
CA SER A 366 24.07 -19.75 9.35
C SER A 366 23.40 -18.40 9.08
N GLU A 367 24.05 -17.48 8.37
CA GLU A 367 23.41 -16.21 7.98
C GLU A 367 22.24 -16.44 7.02
N LEU A 368 22.38 -17.36 6.05
CA LEU A 368 21.29 -17.73 5.15
C LEU A 368 20.09 -18.30 5.92
N GLN A 369 20.33 -19.23 6.84
CA GLN A 369 19.30 -19.82 7.70
C GLN A 369 18.61 -18.77 8.57
N ASN A 370 19.35 -17.86 9.19
CA ASN A 370 18.79 -16.79 10.01
C ASN A 370 17.87 -15.87 9.20
N GLU A 371 18.32 -15.44 8.03
CA GLU A 371 17.51 -14.60 7.13
C GLU A 371 16.27 -15.35 6.63
N LEU A 372 16.38 -16.64 6.28
CA LEU A 372 15.24 -17.49 5.90
C LEU A 372 14.24 -17.65 7.05
N PHE A 373 14.72 -17.95 8.26
CA PHE A 373 13.87 -18.08 9.44
C PHE A 373 13.07 -16.79 9.70
N ASN A 374 13.71 -15.63 9.57
CA ASN A 374 13.06 -14.33 9.72
C ASN A 374 11.96 -14.06 8.68
N LEU A 375 11.97 -14.73 7.51
CA LEU A 375 10.87 -14.63 6.55
C LEU A 375 9.60 -15.32 7.05
N PHE A 376 9.78 -16.43 7.77
CA PHE A 376 8.70 -17.32 8.18
C PHE A 376 8.34 -17.20 9.66
N ALA A 377 9.11 -16.47 10.47
CA ALA A 377 9.00 -16.44 11.93
C ALA A 377 7.55 -16.26 12.44
N ASP A 378 6.79 -15.33 11.84
CA ASP A 378 5.39 -15.06 12.23
C ASP A 378 4.38 -16.15 11.79
N SER A 379 4.82 -17.08 10.96
CA SER A 379 3.98 -18.10 10.30
C SER A 379 4.31 -19.54 10.70
N VAL A 380 5.37 -19.76 11.47
CA VAL A 380 5.80 -21.12 11.89
C VAL A 380 4.76 -21.73 12.82
N THR A 381 4.33 -22.94 12.50
CA THR A 381 3.44 -23.79 13.29
C THR A 381 3.90 -25.24 13.19
N ASP A 382 3.48 -26.11 14.10
CA ASP A 382 3.78 -27.55 13.98
C ASP A 382 3.29 -28.16 12.66
N ARG A 383 2.23 -27.59 12.07
CA ARG A 383 1.62 -28.10 10.83
C ARG A 383 2.45 -27.79 9.58
N ASN A 384 3.17 -26.67 9.56
CA ASN A 384 3.93 -26.23 8.39
C ASN A 384 5.45 -26.22 8.58
N ARG A 385 5.94 -26.52 9.80
CA ARG A 385 7.39 -26.60 10.08
C ARG A 385 8.12 -27.51 9.11
N ARG A 386 7.56 -28.68 8.80
CA ARG A 386 8.13 -29.62 7.82
C ARG A 386 8.31 -28.99 6.44
N GLU A 387 7.29 -28.31 5.93
CA GLU A 387 7.35 -27.64 4.63
C GLU A 387 8.43 -26.55 4.61
N ILE A 388 8.54 -25.79 5.69
CA ILE A 388 9.57 -24.76 5.85
C ILE A 388 10.97 -25.40 5.95
N MET A 389 11.10 -26.55 6.61
CA MET A 389 12.35 -27.32 6.68
C MET A 389 12.77 -27.86 5.31
N PHE A 390 11.82 -28.30 4.47
CA PHE A 390 12.11 -28.64 3.07
C PHE A 390 12.67 -27.43 2.31
N ILE A 391 12.07 -26.24 2.51
CA ILE A 391 12.57 -25.00 1.90
C ILE A 391 14.01 -24.71 2.39
N GLU A 392 14.25 -24.79 3.70
CA GLU A 392 15.58 -24.61 4.30
C GLU A 392 16.63 -25.52 3.64
N VAL A 393 16.36 -26.82 3.58
CA VAL A 393 17.30 -27.80 3.00
C VAL A 393 17.57 -27.50 1.53
N TYR A 394 16.52 -27.26 0.73
CA TYR A 394 16.72 -26.94 -0.69
C TYR A 394 17.50 -25.64 -0.89
N PHE A 395 17.25 -24.60 -0.09
CA PHE A 395 18.03 -23.37 -0.15
C PHE A 395 19.50 -23.60 0.19
N LEU A 396 19.80 -24.37 1.25
CA LEU A 396 21.17 -24.70 1.62
C LEU A 396 21.88 -25.46 0.50
N MET A 397 21.26 -26.51 -0.04
CA MET A 397 21.83 -27.32 -1.11
C MET A 397 22.05 -26.49 -2.39
N PHE A 398 21.03 -25.75 -2.84
CA PHE A 398 21.13 -25.01 -4.10
C PHE A 398 22.06 -23.80 -3.96
N TYR A 399 22.10 -23.16 -2.79
CA TYR A 399 23.03 -22.07 -2.52
C TYR A 399 24.47 -22.58 -2.43
N ASN A 400 24.70 -23.75 -1.81
CA ASN A 400 26.01 -24.42 -1.81
C ASN A 400 26.50 -24.67 -3.25
N ASN A 401 25.62 -25.21 -4.10
CA ASN A 401 25.89 -25.43 -5.53
C ASN A 401 26.12 -24.16 -6.33
N PHE A 402 25.51 -23.04 -5.93
CA PHE A 402 25.72 -21.74 -6.57
C PHE A 402 27.00 -21.06 -6.08
N LYS A 403 27.31 -21.18 -4.79
CA LYS A 403 28.39 -20.48 -4.12
C LYS A 403 29.76 -21.08 -4.45
N TYR A 404 29.86 -22.40 -4.41
CA TYR A 404 31.13 -23.13 -4.49
C TYR A 404 31.26 -23.91 -5.80
N GLU A 405 32.49 -24.04 -6.28
CA GLU A 405 32.80 -24.99 -7.35
C GLU A 405 32.65 -26.44 -6.85
N HIS A 406 32.54 -27.40 -7.76
CA HIS A 406 32.21 -28.79 -7.43
C HIS A 406 33.10 -29.41 -6.34
N HIS A 407 34.38 -29.08 -6.31
CA HIS A 407 35.36 -29.62 -5.37
C HIS A 407 35.41 -28.86 -4.03
N GLU A 408 34.78 -27.69 -3.92
CA GLU A 408 34.77 -26.85 -2.72
C GLU A 408 33.42 -26.89 -1.98
N LYS A 409 32.47 -27.68 -2.49
CA LYS A 409 31.14 -27.81 -1.90
C LYS A 409 31.25 -28.32 -0.47
N ARG A 410 30.52 -27.64 0.43
CA ARG A 410 30.48 -28.03 1.85
C ARG A 410 29.43 -29.11 2.07
N GLU A 411 29.79 -30.15 2.81
CA GLU A 411 28.80 -31.16 3.22
C GLU A 411 27.90 -30.60 4.32
N LEU A 412 26.62 -30.97 4.29
CA LEU A 412 25.65 -30.60 5.34
C LEU A 412 25.70 -31.58 6.53
N TYR A 413 26.21 -32.78 6.29
CA TYR A 413 26.40 -33.83 7.28
C TYR A 413 27.59 -34.71 6.88
N ASP A 414 28.30 -35.22 7.88
CA ASP A 414 29.30 -36.27 7.73
C ASP A 414 28.59 -37.61 7.48
N ARG A 415 28.98 -38.29 6.41
CA ARG A 415 28.39 -39.57 5.99
C ARG A 415 28.80 -40.74 6.89
N GLY A 416 29.86 -40.59 7.69
CA GLY A 416 30.40 -41.65 8.52
C GLY A 416 31.11 -42.75 7.71
N GLU A 417 31.60 -43.77 8.41
CA GLU A 417 32.31 -44.91 7.80
C GLU A 417 31.37 -45.99 7.22
N SER A 418 30.09 -45.96 7.61
CA SER A 418 29.08 -46.95 7.21
C SER A 418 27.95 -46.34 6.38
N PHE A 419 27.20 -47.18 5.63
CA PHE A 419 26.03 -46.74 4.87
C PHE A 419 24.77 -46.51 5.73
N GLU A 420 24.84 -46.77 7.04
CA GLU A 420 23.68 -46.67 7.92
C GLU A 420 23.40 -45.22 8.35
N ASP A 421 22.12 -44.83 8.34
CA ASP A 421 21.70 -43.45 8.65
C ASP A 421 22.04 -43.02 10.08
N LYS A 422 22.22 -43.98 11.00
CA LYS A 422 22.57 -43.74 12.42
C LYS A 422 24.00 -43.24 12.64
N ASP A 423 24.90 -43.48 11.69
CA ASP A 423 26.32 -43.09 11.80
C ASP A 423 26.58 -41.70 11.22
N LYS A 424 25.57 -41.09 10.59
CA LYS A 424 25.64 -39.77 9.98
C LYS A 424 25.53 -38.67 11.04
N LYS A 425 26.36 -37.63 10.93
CA LYS A 425 26.38 -36.51 11.88
C LYS A 425 26.21 -35.19 11.16
N LEU A 426 25.25 -34.37 11.58
CA LEU A 426 25.07 -33.03 11.00
C LEU A 426 26.31 -32.16 11.21
N LEU A 427 26.72 -31.47 10.15
CA LEU A 427 27.74 -30.42 10.18
C LEU A 427 27.10 -29.03 10.30
N ILE A 428 25.78 -28.95 10.10
CA ILE A 428 24.96 -27.77 10.29
C ILE A 428 23.63 -28.13 10.95
N HIS A 429 23.23 -27.35 11.94
CA HIS A 429 21.96 -27.54 12.67
C HIS A 429 20.79 -26.93 11.91
N SER A 430 19.57 -27.40 12.16
CA SER A 430 18.38 -26.75 11.62
C SER A 430 18.22 -25.34 12.17
N MET A 431 17.66 -24.44 11.36
CA MET A 431 17.28 -23.09 11.78
C MET A 431 16.21 -23.08 12.88
N PHE A 432 15.52 -24.21 13.11
CA PHE A 432 14.59 -24.39 14.24
C PHE A 432 15.26 -24.81 15.55
N GLY A 433 16.58 -25.03 15.53
CA GLY A 433 17.37 -25.47 16.68
C GLY A 433 17.60 -26.98 16.74
N LYS A 434 18.44 -27.39 17.69
CA LYS A 434 18.98 -28.76 17.80
C LYS A 434 17.92 -29.83 18.03
N ASP A 435 16.79 -29.47 18.64
CA ASP A 435 15.69 -30.40 18.90
C ASP A 435 15.08 -30.96 17.59
N TYR A 436 15.31 -30.29 16.46
CA TYR A 436 14.82 -30.68 15.14
C TYR A 436 15.89 -31.29 14.23
N ASP A 437 17.11 -31.47 14.72
CA ASP A 437 18.24 -31.97 13.93
C ASP A 437 18.01 -33.36 13.35
N SER A 438 17.35 -34.27 14.09
CA SER A 438 17.03 -35.60 13.56
C SER A 438 16.05 -35.53 12.37
N GLU A 439 15.04 -34.65 12.45
CA GLU A 439 14.08 -34.43 11.36
C GLU A 439 14.75 -33.74 10.16
N PHE A 440 15.66 -32.80 10.43
CA PHE A 440 16.44 -32.09 9.43
C PHE A 440 17.40 -33.01 8.67
N LEU A 441 18.17 -33.84 9.38
CA LEU A 441 19.04 -34.84 8.78
C LEU A 441 18.26 -35.82 7.90
N PHE A 442 17.12 -36.32 8.41
CA PHE A 442 16.22 -37.18 7.65
C PHE A 442 15.72 -36.49 6.36
N THR A 443 15.39 -35.20 6.45
CA THR A 443 14.94 -34.40 5.30
C THR A 443 16.04 -34.25 4.25
N ILE A 444 17.28 -33.95 4.67
CA ILE A 444 18.44 -33.89 3.77
C ILE A 444 18.63 -35.21 3.03
N ILE A 445 18.71 -36.32 3.77
CA ILE A 445 18.96 -37.65 3.20
C ILE A 445 17.85 -38.04 2.22
N ASN A 446 16.60 -37.75 2.55
CA ASN A 446 15.48 -38.06 1.67
C ASN A 446 15.52 -37.25 0.38
N ILE A 447 15.83 -35.96 0.44
CA ILE A 447 15.99 -35.14 -0.78
C ILE A 447 17.12 -35.73 -1.64
N GLU A 448 18.26 -36.06 -1.04
CA GLU A 448 19.41 -36.60 -1.77
C GLU A 448 19.12 -37.93 -2.45
N ARG A 449 18.33 -38.80 -1.80
CA ARG A 449 17.92 -40.12 -2.32
C ARG A 449 16.81 -40.02 -3.37
N ALA A 450 15.85 -39.11 -3.18
CA ALA A 450 14.63 -39.07 -3.99
C ALA A 450 14.84 -38.43 -5.38
N ASN A 451 15.82 -37.54 -5.54
CA ASN A 451 15.94 -36.78 -6.79
C ASN A 451 17.41 -36.46 -7.13
N TYR A 452 18.00 -37.24 -8.03
CA TYR A 452 19.38 -37.04 -8.48
C TYR A 452 19.59 -35.63 -9.08
N ASN A 453 18.54 -35.05 -9.68
CA ASN A 453 18.58 -33.72 -10.27
C ASN A 453 18.62 -32.59 -9.22
N SER A 454 18.16 -32.80 -7.98
CA SER A 454 18.27 -31.76 -6.94
C SER A 454 19.69 -31.62 -6.39
N ASN A 455 20.48 -32.69 -6.42
CA ASN A 455 21.83 -32.68 -5.84
C ASN A 455 22.80 -31.78 -6.63
N SER A 456 22.60 -31.64 -7.94
CA SER A 456 23.39 -30.78 -8.81
C SER A 456 22.73 -29.42 -9.11
N PHE A 457 21.48 -29.21 -8.70
CA PHE A 457 20.75 -28.00 -9.04
C PHE A 457 21.32 -26.77 -8.31
N SER A 458 21.60 -25.72 -9.07
CA SER A 458 22.16 -24.46 -8.57
C SER A 458 21.09 -23.36 -8.53
N LEU A 459 21.13 -22.49 -7.50
CA LEU A 459 20.28 -21.29 -7.47
C LEU A 459 20.49 -20.39 -8.70
N GLU A 460 21.64 -20.44 -9.36
CA GLU A 460 21.92 -19.67 -10.57
C GLU A 460 20.85 -19.86 -11.64
N HIS A 461 20.33 -21.09 -11.79
CA HIS A 461 19.29 -21.39 -12.76
C HIS A 461 18.02 -20.60 -12.48
N ILE A 462 17.58 -20.55 -11.22
CA ILE A 462 16.40 -19.76 -10.81
C ILE A 462 16.71 -18.26 -10.96
N ILE A 463 17.86 -17.81 -10.46
CA ILE A 463 18.30 -16.40 -10.48
C ILE A 463 18.24 -15.84 -11.90
N LYS A 464 18.83 -16.54 -12.89
CA LYS A 464 18.78 -16.13 -14.31
C LYS A 464 17.36 -15.92 -14.82
N LYS A 465 16.41 -16.77 -14.41
CA LYS A 465 15.01 -16.64 -14.82
C LYS A 465 14.28 -15.50 -14.12
N ILE A 466 14.52 -15.26 -12.83
CA ILE A 466 13.82 -14.21 -12.06
C ILE A 466 14.43 -12.82 -12.31
N ASP A 467 15.68 -12.78 -12.75
CA ASP A 467 16.36 -11.58 -13.27
C ASP A 467 16.06 -11.35 -14.75
N LEU A 468 15.26 -12.24 -15.38
CA LEU A 468 14.86 -12.15 -16.79
C LEU A 468 16.07 -12.04 -17.74
N LEU A 469 17.16 -12.75 -17.42
CA LEU A 469 18.39 -12.80 -18.22
C LEU A 469 18.30 -13.78 -19.40
N GLU A 470 17.15 -14.43 -19.58
CA GLU A 470 16.88 -15.37 -20.66
C GLU A 470 15.61 -14.98 -21.42
N SER A 471 15.58 -15.29 -22.72
CA SER A 471 14.46 -14.94 -23.59
C SER A 471 13.16 -15.60 -23.13
N LEU A 472 12.08 -14.81 -23.16
CA LEU A 472 10.72 -15.31 -22.94
C LEU A 472 10.36 -16.26 -24.08
N LYS A 473 9.84 -17.44 -23.74
CA LYS A 473 9.27 -18.38 -24.70
C LYS A 473 7.84 -17.94 -25.00
N ALA A 474 7.42 -18.19 -26.25
CA ALA A 474 6.13 -17.76 -26.79
C ALA A 474 4.99 -18.22 -25.88
#